data_AF-A0A7C2WGT4-F1
#
_entry.id   AF-A0A7C2WGT4-F1
#
_cell.length_a   1.000
_cell.length_b   1.000
_cell.length_c   1.000
_cell.angle_alpha   90.00
_cell.angle_beta   90.00
_cell.angle_gamma   90.00
#
_symmetry.space_group_name_H-M   'P 1'
#
loop_
_entity.id
_entity.type
_entity.pdbx_description
1 polymer ?
#
loop_
_entity_poly.entity_id
_entity_poly.type
_entity_poly.pdbx_seq_one_letter_code
_entity_poly.pdbx_strand_id
1 'polypeptide(L)'
;MVQQGMNEANRYARRYRWLGEAVNSFVNESHSAILSQARGQALNLVASESNPARTTITDIATNQKPEHILSDLKIGNSEPTSPSLSKHQ
;
A
#
# COMPACT_ATOMS: atom_id res chain seq x y z
N MET A 1 21.18 -15.95 12.92
CA MET A 1 20.93 -15.60 11.51
C MET A 1 19.60 -14.86 11.44
N VAL A 2 19.51 -13.71 10.76
CA VAL A 2 18.25 -12.98 10.60
C VAL A 2 17.72 -13.25 9.18
N GLN A 3 16.74 -14.15 9.07
CA GLN A 3 15.95 -14.37 7.85
C GLN A 3 14.76 -13.41 7.87
N GLN A 4 14.94 -12.16 7.44
CA GLN A 4 13.80 -11.28 7.17
C GLN A 4 13.54 -11.22 5.67
N GLY A 5 12.29 -11.50 5.28
CA GLY A 5 11.81 -11.39 3.90
C GLY A 5 11.87 -12.66 3.06
N MET A 6 12.20 -13.82 3.66
CA MET A 6 12.07 -15.12 3.00
C MET A 6 10.60 -15.56 3.04
N ASN A 7 10.00 -15.81 1.88
CA ASN A 7 8.74 -16.52 1.80
C ASN A 7 9.03 -18.02 1.98
N GLU A 8 8.56 -18.60 3.08
CA GLU A 8 8.86 -20.00 3.44
C GLU A 8 8.25 -21.02 2.47
N ALA A 9 7.10 -20.68 1.86
CA ALA A 9 6.38 -21.59 0.97
C ALA A 9 7.10 -21.79 -0.37
N ASN A 10 7.69 -20.73 -0.93
CA ASN A 10 8.38 -20.81 -2.21
C ASN A 10 9.90 -20.59 -2.11
N ARG A 11 10.42 -20.36 -0.90
CA ARG A 11 11.84 -20.11 -0.58
C ARG A 11 12.47 -18.96 -1.38
N TYR A 12 11.67 -18.00 -1.82
CA TYR A 12 12.16 -16.77 -2.43
C TYR A 12 12.20 -15.63 -1.42
N ALA A 13 13.29 -14.85 -1.47
CA ALA A 13 13.38 -13.57 -0.78
C ALA A 13 13.35 -12.42 -1.80
N ARG A 14 12.55 -11.38 -1.53
CA ARG A 14 12.55 -10.18 -2.38
C ARG A 14 13.89 -9.45 -2.24
N ARG A 15 14.62 -9.33 -3.35
CA ARG A 15 15.89 -8.58 -3.40
C ARG A 15 15.59 -7.12 -3.75
N TYR A 16 15.62 -6.25 -2.76
CA TYR A 16 15.51 -4.82 -2.98
C TYR A 16 16.89 -4.22 -3.24
N ARG A 17 17.04 -3.49 -4.34
CA ARG A 17 18.25 -2.72 -4.66
C ARG A 17 17.94 -1.25 -4.38
N TRP A 18 18.33 -0.80 -3.19
CA TRP A 18 17.94 0.52 -2.68
C TRP A 18 18.86 1.66 -3.11
N LEU A 19 20.04 1.38 -3.67
CA LEU A 19 21.04 2.41 -3.96
C LEU A 19 21.56 2.27 -5.40
N GLY A 20 21.10 3.16 -6.26
CA GLY A 20 21.69 3.45 -7.56
C GLY A 20 21.64 4.97 -7.74
N GLU A 21 22.63 5.55 -8.42
CA GLU A 21 22.80 7.00 -8.57
C GLU A 21 21.58 7.72 -9.18
N ALA A 22 20.64 6.98 -9.78
CA ALA A 22 19.44 7.50 -10.42
C ALA A 22 18.22 7.69 -9.47
N VAL A 23 18.28 7.24 -8.21
CA VAL A 23 17.14 7.36 -7.28
C VAL A 23 17.11 8.75 -6.65
N ASN A 24 16.21 9.60 -7.13
CA ASN A 24 16.02 10.98 -6.61
C ASN A 24 15.13 11.05 -5.35
N SER A 25 14.26 10.05 -5.14
CA SER A 25 13.39 9.97 -3.98
C SER A 25 13.10 8.51 -3.65
N PHE A 26 13.12 8.16 -2.36
CA PHE A 26 12.80 6.80 -1.90
C PHE A 26 11.30 6.52 -1.84
N VAL A 27 10.47 7.57 -1.84
CA VAL A 27 9.02 7.48 -1.62
C VAL A 27 8.19 7.96 -2.82
N ASN A 28 8.83 8.57 -3.82
CA ASN A 28 8.18 9.08 -5.01
C ASN A 28 8.93 8.63 -6.27
N GLU A 29 8.26 7.87 -7.15
CA GLU A 29 8.80 7.33 -8.40
C GLU A 29 10.19 6.69 -8.26
N SER A 30 10.42 5.92 -7.19
CA SER A 30 11.74 5.36 -6.86
C SER A 30 12.20 4.22 -7.76
N HIS A 31 11.28 3.64 -8.55
CA HIS A 31 11.56 2.49 -9.42
C HIS A 31 11.19 2.81 -10.86
N SER A 32 11.97 2.31 -11.81
CA SER A 32 11.67 2.46 -13.25
C SER A 32 10.53 1.55 -13.72
N ALA A 33 10.23 0.47 -12.99
CA ALA A 33 9.11 -0.44 -13.27
C ALA A 33 8.78 -1.33 -12.06
N ILE A 34 7.53 -1.79 -11.98
CA ILE A 34 7.06 -2.81 -11.02
C ILE A 34 6.71 -4.08 -11.80
N LEU A 35 7.36 -5.20 -11.48
CA LEU A 35 7.11 -6.50 -12.07
C LEU A 35 6.65 -7.47 -10.98
N SER A 36 5.50 -8.12 -11.20
CA SER A 36 4.93 -9.09 -10.27
C SER A 36 4.29 -10.24 -11.04
N GLN A 37 4.44 -11.46 -10.51
CA GLN A 37 3.69 -12.63 -10.98
C GLN A 37 2.24 -12.62 -10.50
N ALA A 38 2.00 -12.07 -9.31
CA ALA A 38 0.66 -11.91 -8.74
C ALA A 38 -0.03 -10.66 -9.31
N ARG A 39 -1.32 -10.77 -9.62
CA ARG A 39 -2.18 -9.69 -10.08
C ARG A 39 -3.32 -9.46 -9.07
N GLY A 40 -3.64 -8.20 -8.81
CA GLY A 40 -4.69 -7.78 -7.88
C GLY A 40 -4.77 -6.25 -7.80
N GLN A 41 -5.75 -5.73 -7.07
CA GLN A 41 -5.77 -4.31 -6.73
C GLN A 41 -4.66 -4.02 -5.71
N ALA A 42 -3.76 -3.11 -6.06
CA ALA A 42 -2.67 -2.69 -5.22
C ALA A 42 -2.65 -1.17 -5.12
N LEU A 43 -2.39 -0.66 -3.91
CA LEU A 43 -2.26 0.76 -3.68
C LEU A 43 -0.87 1.24 -4.11
N ASN A 44 -0.81 2.15 -5.06
CA ASN A 44 0.45 2.69 -5.56
C ASN A 44 0.90 3.93 -4.76
N LEU A 45 1.41 3.70 -3.54
CA LEU A 45 1.85 4.80 -2.68
C LEU A 45 3.11 5.53 -3.15
N VAL A 46 3.85 4.99 -4.13
CA VAL A 46 5.04 5.64 -4.69
C VAL A 46 4.73 6.56 -5.86
N ALA A 47 3.50 6.53 -6.40
CA ALA A 47 3.11 7.43 -7.47
C ALA A 47 3.18 8.89 -7.00
N SER A 48 3.58 9.79 -7.88
CA SER A 48 3.59 11.23 -7.59
C SER A 48 2.21 11.74 -7.14
N GLU A 49 1.14 11.28 -7.79
CA GLU A 49 -0.26 11.59 -7.43
C GLU A 49 -0.68 11.13 -6.03
N SER A 50 0.01 10.14 -5.46
CA SER A 50 -0.25 9.64 -4.10
C SER A 50 0.34 10.51 -3.00
N ASN A 51 0.90 11.68 -3.32
CA ASN A 51 1.46 12.59 -2.32
C ASN A 51 0.47 12.98 -1.21
N PRO A 52 -0.79 13.37 -1.50
CA PRO A 52 -1.75 13.69 -0.45
C PRO A 52 -2.01 12.49 0.47
N ALA A 53 -2.14 11.28 -0.09
CA ALA A 53 -2.34 10.07 0.69
C ALA A 53 -1.15 9.80 1.62
N ARG A 54 0.09 9.92 1.13
CA ARG A 54 1.29 9.77 1.97
C ARG A 54 1.31 10.78 3.12
N THR A 55 0.99 12.04 2.85
CA THR A 55 0.91 13.09 3.87
C THR A 55 -0.14 12.75 4.93
N THR A 56 -1.37 12.40 4.52
CA THR A 56 -2.45 12.04 5.45
C THR A 56 -2.13 10.80 6.26
N ILE A 57 -1.56 9.75 5.65
CA ILE A 57 -1.17 8.54 6.36
C ILE A 57 -0.13 8.86 7.44
N THR A 58 0.86 9.69 7.08
CA THR A 58 1.93 10.08 8.02
C THR A 58 1.35 10.88 9.17
N ASP A 59 0.49 11.85 8.88
CA ASP A 59 -0.19 12.68 9.87
C ASP A 59 -1.01 11.85 10.86
N ILE A 60 -1.82 10.90 10.36
CA ILE A 60 -2.59 9.98 11.20
C ILE A 60 -1.65 9.16 12.09
N ALA A 61 -0.58 8.59 11.51
CA ALA A 61 0.37 7.75 12.26
C ALA A 61 1.14 8.54 13.33
N THR A 62 1.41 9.83 13.12
CA THR A 62 2.15 10.66 14.08
C THR A 62 1.26 11.29 15.13
N ASN A 63 0.04 11.70 14.78
CA ASN A 63 -0.78 12.58 15.60
C ASN A 63 -2.01 11.89 16.21
N GLN A 64 -2.43 10.73 15.70
CA GLN A 64 -3.57 10.00 16.24
C GLN A 64 -3.17 8.81 17.10
N LYS A 65 -4.00 8.53 18.11
CA LYS A 65 -3.86 7.34 18.94
C LYS A 65 -4.46 6.12 18.25
N PRO A 66 -3.82 4.94 18.29
CA PRO A 66 -4.31 3.73 17.63
C PRO A 66 -5.75 3.35 18.02
N GLU A 67 -6.17 3.62 19.26
CA GLU A 67 -7.51 3.28 19.76
C GLU A 67 -8.60 4.07 19.04
N HIS A 68 -8.32 5.31 18.63
CA HIS A 68 -9.27 6.15 17.89
C HIS A 68 -9.42 5.64 16.46
N ILE A 69 -8.30 5.35 15.78
CA ILE A 69 -8.29 4.80 14.42
C ILE A 69 -9.08 3.48 14.37
N LEU A 70 -8.87 2.59 15.34
CA LEU A 70 -9.59 1.32 15.42
C LEU A 70 -11.10 1.50 15.66
N SER A 71 -11.49 2.56 16.37
CA SER A 71 -12.90 2.87 16.60
C SER A 71 -13.56 3.39 15.31
N ASP A 72 -12.89 4.28 14.58
CA ASP A 72 -13.38 4.81 13.30
C ASP A 72 -13.54 3.70 12.25
N LEU A 73 -12.59 2.77 12.17
CA LEU A 73 -12.65 1.62 11.26
C LEU A 73 -13.80 0.66 11.58
N LYS A 74 -14.17 0.50 12.86
CA LYS A 74 -15.33 -0.33 13.24
C LYS A 74 -16.65 0.30 12.80
N ILE A 75 -16.73 1.63 12.81
CA ILE A 75 -17.91 2.36 12.37
C ILE A 75 -18.08 2.24 10.85
N GLY A 76 -16.99 2.37 10.08
CA GLY A 76 -16.99 2.31 8.61
C GLY A 76 -17.21 0.94 7.98
N ASN A 77 -17.07 -0.16 8.74
CA ASN A 77 -17.33 -1.53 8.26
C ASN A 77 -18.80 -1.95 8.34
N SER A 78 -19.72 -1.04 8.68
CA SER A 78 -21.16 -1.27 8.47
C SER A 78 -21.47 -1.19 6.96
N GLU A 79 -21.33 -2.35 6.30
CA GLU A 79 -21.71 -2.72 4.91
C GLU A 79 -22.22 -1.60 3.98
N PRO A 80 -21.53 -1.29 2.86
CA PRO A 80 -22.15 -0.57 1.76
C PRO A 80 -23.20 -1.48 1.11
N THR A 81 -24.47 -1.18 1.35
CA THR A 81 -25.59 -1.72 0.57
C THR A 81 -25.35 -1.41 -0.91
N SER A 82 -24.91 -2.42 -1.66
CA SER A 82 -24.73 -2.31 -3.10
C SER A 82 -26.12 -2.23 -3.76
N PRO A 83 -26.43 -1.17 -4.54
CA PRO A 83 -27.65 -1.18 -5.33
C PRO A 83 -27.46 -2.15 -6.50
N SER A 84 -28.38 -3.11 -6.61
CA SER A 84 -28.49 -4.01 -7.75
C SER A 84 -28.69 -3.21 -9.04
N LEU A 85 -27.68 -3.15 -9.90
CA LEU A 85 -27.86 -2.64 -11.25
C LEU A 85 -28.53 -3.73 -12.10
N SER A 86 -29.81 -3.52 -12.35
CA SER A 86 -30.60 -4.25 -13.33
C SER A 86 -29.96 -4.12 -14.71
N LYS A 87 -29.87 -5.26 -15.40
CA LYS A 87 -29.63 -5.32 -16.84
C LYS A 87 -30.60 -4.37 -17.55
N HIS A 88 -30.07 -3.41 -18.31
CA HIS A 88 -30.81 -2.77 -19.37
C HIS A 88 -29.92 -2.61 -20.60
N GLN A 89 -30.41 -3.24 -21.67
CA GLN A 89 -30.03 -3.22 -23.09
C GLN A 89 -28.73 -3.89 -23.49
#